data_AF-A0A930XIW2-F1
#
_entry.id   AF-A0A930XIW2-F1
#
_cell.length_a   1.000
_cell.length_b   1.000
_cell.length_c   1.000
_cell.angle_alpha   90.00
_cell.angle_beta   90.00
_cell.angle_gamma   90.00
#
_symmetry.space_group_name_H-M   'P 1'
#
loop_
_entity.id
_entity.type
_entity.pdbx_description
1 polymer ?
#
loop_
_entity_poly.entity_id
_entity_poly.type
_entity_poly.pdbx_seq_one_letter_code
_entity_poly.pdbx_strand_id
1 'polypeptide(L)'
;MTLVLIAMILALLIPMCEAWKDEDIWQTMLAFASIATKTSVMILVVSVLRDDWMIGVVGVIILSVGNAALMLLAHVIKRLSEA
;
A
#
# COMPACT_ATOMS: atom_id res chain seq x y z
N MET A 1 8.66 -3.78 -22.08
CA MET A 1 8.39 -2.54 -21.31
C MET A 1 6.95 -2.52 -20.79
N THR A 2 5.94 -2.64 -21.65
CA THR A 2 4.51 -2.68 -21.25
C THR A 2 4.12 -3.95 -20.47
N LEU A 3 4.75 -5.10 -20.77
CA LEU A 3 4.50 -6.38 -20.10
C LEU A 3 4.87 -6.40 -18.60
N VAL A 4 5.93 -5.70 -18.22
CA VAL A 4 6.36 -5.59 -16.81
C VAL A 4 5.40 -4.71 -16.02
N LEU A 5 4.95 -3.59 -16.62
CA LEU A 5 3.91 -2.73 -16.06
C LEU A 5 2.59 -3.47 -15.88
N ILE A 6 2.18 -4.28 -16.88
CA ILE A 6 0.96 -5.11 -16.80
C ILE A 6 1.08 -6.17 -15.71
N ALA A 7 2.24 -6.82 -15.56
CA ALA A 7 2.47 -7.80 -14.50
C ALA A 7 2.43 -7.17 -13.09
N MET A 8 2.94 -5.94 -12.94
CA MET A 8 2.87 -5.19 -11.69
C MET A 8 1.45 -4.72 -11.35
N ILE A 9 0.66 -4.32 -12.36
CA ILE A 9 -0.76 -3.98 -12.21
C ILE A 9 -1.57 -5.23 -11.82
N LEU A 10 -1.31 -6.37 -12.46
CA LEU A 10 -1.95 -7.64 -12.10
C LEU A 10 -1.57 -8.09 -10.68
N ALA A 11 -0.31 -7.91 -10.28
CA ALA A 11 0.14 -8.17 -8.90
C ALA A 11 -0.52 -7.23 -7.88
N LEU A 12 -0.90 -6.01 -8.29
CA LEU A 12 -1.65 -5.05 -7.48
C LEU A 12 -3.13 -5.43 -7.34
N LEU A 13 -3.69 -6.12 -8.35
CA LEU A 13 -5.09 -6.56 -8.37
C LEU A 13 -5.35 -7.72 -7.39
N ILE A 14 -4.36 -8.57 -7.14
CA ILE A 14 -4.46 -9.71 -6.20
C ILE A 14 -4.88 -9.27 -4.79
N PRO A 15 -4.19 -8.33 -4.12
CA PRO A 15 -4.60 -7.88 -2.79
C PRO A 15 -5.88 -7.01 -2.83
N MET A 16 -6.26 -6.46 -3.99
CA MET A 16 -7.52 -5.73 -4.17
C MET A 16 -8.73 -6.68 -4.20
N CYS A 17 -8.56 -7.90 -4.74
CA CYS A 17 -9.58 -8.96 -4.66
C CYS A 17 -9.67 -9.59 -3.26
N GLU A 18 -8.56 -9.74 -2.55
CA GLU A 18 -8.55 -10.22 -1.15
C GLU A 18 -9.29 -9.23 -0.23
N ALA A 19 -9.10 -7.92 -0.45
CA ALA A 19 -9.79 -6.84 0.27
C ALA A 19 -11.32 -6.79 0.03
N TRP A 20 -11.83 -7.52 -0.96
CA TRP A 20 -13.26 -7.61 -1.26
C TRP A 20 -13.93 -8.86 -0.71
N LYS A 21 -13.15 -9.79 -0.15
CA LYS A 21 -13.64 -11.12 0.23
C LYS A 21 -13.76 -11.35 1.74
N ASP A 22 -13.18 -10.49 2.57
CA ASP A 22 -13.31 -10.57 4.03
C ASP A 22 -14.21 -9.47 4.59
N GLU A 23 -15.30 -9.89 5.24
CA GLU A 23 -16.27 -9.06 5.98
C GLU A 23 -15.66 -8.40 7.22
N ASP A 24 -14.39 -8.69 7.52
CA ASP A 24 -13.64 -8.17 8.66
C ASP A 24 -12.80 -6.95 8.24
N ILE A 25 -13.27 -5.76 8.64
CA ILE A 25 -12.64 -4.45 8.39
C ILE A 25 -11.14 -4.45 8.74
N TRP A 26 -10.74 -5.24 9.74
CA TRP A 26 -9.35 -5.41 10.17
C TRP A 26 -8.47 -6.13 9.15
N GLN A 27 -8.96 -7.19 8.49
CA GLN A 27 -8.23 -7.93 7.45
C GLN A 27 -8.03 -7.04 6.21
N THR A 28 -9.09 -6.35 5.80
CA THR A 28 -9.03 -5.39 4.68
C THR A 28 -8.02 -4.27 4.97
N MET A 29 -7.97 -3.77 6.21
CA MET A 29 -6.98 -2.76 6.61
C MET A 29 -5.53 -3.26 6.53
N LEU A 30 -5.28 -4.49 6.99
CA LEU A 30 -3.97 -5.13 6.93
C LEU A 30 -3.54 -5.38 5.47
N ALA A 31 -4.48 -5.74 4.60
CA ALA A 31 -4.23 -5.86 3.17
C ALA A 31 -3.80 -4.52 2.55
N PHE A 32 -4.49 -3.41 2.87
CA PHE A 32 -4.09 -2.07 2.43
C PHE A 32 -2.71 -1.65 2.94
N ALA A 33 -2.38 -1.95 4.20
CA ALA A 33 -1.07 -1.66 4.77
C ALA A 33 0.06 -2.41 4.04
N SER A 34 -0.19 -3.67 3.67
CA SER A 34 0.74 -4.50 2.91
C SER A 34 0.94 -3.97 1.48
N ILE A 35 -0.14 -3.53 0.81
CA ILE A 35 -0.07 -2.89 -0.52
C ILE A 35 0.77 -1.60 -0.45
N ALA A 36 0.48 -0.72 0.51
CA ALA A 36 1.17 0.56 0.66
C ALA A 36 2.68 0.35 0.88
N THR A 37 3.04 -0.63 1.72
CA THR A 37 4.44 -0.98 2.01
C THR A 37 5.15 -1.53 0.78
N LYS A 38 4.56 -2.51 0.08
CA LYS A 38 5.14 -3.07 -1.16
C LYS A 38 5.33 -2.02 -2.25
N THR A 39 4.35 -1.14 -2.41
CA THR A 39 4.40 -0.06 -3.41
C THR A 39 5.50 0.95 -3.07
N SER A 40 5.64 1.32 -1.80
CA SER A 40 6.66 2.29 -1.36
C SER A 40 8.08 1.74 -1.52
N VAL A 41 8.29 0.47 -1.17
CA VAL A 41 9.58 -0.21 -1.40
C VAL A 41 9.90 -0.27 -2.89
N MET A 42 8.91 -0.54 -3.73
CA MET A 42 9.09 -0.54 -5.18
C MET A 42 9.46 0.85 -5.73
N ILE A 43 8.86 1.93 -5.21
CA ILE A 43 9.24 3.31 -5.56
C ILE A 43 10.70 3.61 -5.16
N LEU A 44 11.13 3.14 -3.99
CA LEU A 44 12.53 3.29 -3.53
C LEU A 44 13.51 2.56 -4.45
N VAL A 45 13.19 1.32 -4.85
CA VAL A 45 14.03 0.56 -5.79
C VAL A 45 14.13 1.28 -7.14
N VAL A 46 13.02 1.83 -7.64
CA VAL A 46 13.01 2.60 -8.89
C VAL A 46 13.82 3.90 -8.79
N SER A 47 13.78 4.58 -7.64
CA SER A 47 14.59 5.77 -7.38
C SER A 47 16.08 5.49 -7.46
N VAL A 48 16.55 4.42 -6.81
CA VAL A 48 17.96 4.01 -6.85
C VAL A 48 18.39 3.64 -8.28
N LEU A 49 17.52 2.95 -9.03
CA LEU A 49 17.82 2.55 -10.41
C LEU A 49 17.85 3.72 -11.41
N ARG A 50 17.10 4.80 -11.16
CA ARG A 50 17.07 6.00 -12.00
C ARG A 50 18.03 7.11 -11.56
N ASP A 51 18.74 6.92 -10.45
CA ASP A 51 19.57 7.94 -9.80
C ASP A 51 18.77 9.23 -9.46
N ASP A 52 17.45 9.10 -9.31
CA ASP A 52 16.54 10.21 -9.03
C ASP A 52 16.22 10.24 -7.54
N TRP A 53 16.95 11.10 -6.82
CA TRP A 53 16.82 11.31 -5.39
C TRP A 53 15.46 11.84 -4.97
N MET A 54 14.78 12.65 -5.82
CA MET A 54 13.49 13.22 -5.46
C MET A 54 12.39 12.16 -5.38
N ILE A 55 12.41 11.18 -6.30
CA ILE A 55 11.48 10.04 -6.25
C ILE A 55 11.73 9.18 -5.00
N GLY A 56 12.97 9.07 -4.56
CA GLY A 56 13.34 8.35 -3.34
C GLY A 56 12.73 8.96 -2.09
N VAL A 57 12.82 10.30 -1.98
CA VAL A 57 12.19 11.05 -0.87
C VAL A 57 10.68 10.83 -0.84
N VAL A 58 10.01 10.89 -1.99
CA VAL A 58 8.57 10.59 -2.09
C VAL A 58 8.27 9.16 -1.61
N GLY A 59 9.08 8.18 -2.00
CA GLY A 59 8.96 6.80 -1.54
C GLY A 59 9.09 6.64 -0.03
N VAL A 60 10.04 7.34 0.61
CA VAL A 60 10.21 7.32 2.08
C VAL A 60 9.01 7.96 2.78
N ILE A 61 8.48 9.06 2.26
CA ILE A 61 7.30 9.74 2.84
C ILE A 61 6.10 8.80 2.80
N ILE A 62 5.84 8.15 1.65
CA ILE A 62 4.70 7.22 1.51
C ILE A 62 4.88 6.02 2.44
N LEU A 63 6.10 5.48 2.57
CA LEU A 63 6.40 4.36 3.47
C LEU A 63 6.14 4.72 4.94
N SER A 64 6.55 5.91 5.34
CA SER A 64 6.47 6.37 6.73
C SER A 64 5.04 6.74 7.12
N VAL A 65 4.38 7.55 6.30
CA VAL A 65 3.04 8.09 6.60
C VAL A 65 1.95 7.06 6.32
N GLY A 66 2.06 6.29 5.23
CA GLY A 66 1.01 5.40 4.76
C GLY A 66 0.64 4.32 5.77
N ASN A 67 1.62 3.70 6.41
CA ASN A 67 1.36 2.59 7.32
C ASN A 67 0.71 3.05 8.65
N ALA A 68 1.16 4.20 9.17
CA ALA A 68 0.58 4.80 10.37
C ALA A 68 -0.85 5.33 10.13
N ALA A 69 -1.07 5.97 8.97
CA ALA A 69 -2.38 6.48 8.59
C ALA A 69 -3.42 5.36 8.44
N LEU A 70 -3.02 4.21 7.87
CA LEU A 70 -3.87 3.03 7.76
C LEU A 70 -4.16 2.40 9.14
N MET A 71 -3.19 2.32 10.04
CA MET A 71 -3.48 1.86 11.41
C MET A 71 -4.47 2.77 12.15
N LEU A 72 -4.36 4.08 11.96
CA LEU A 72 -5.24 5.07 12.60
C LEU A 72 -6.66 4.99 12.04
N LEU A 73 -6.79 4.87 10.72
CA LEU A 73 -8.08 4.69 10.06
C LEU A 73 -8.76 3.37 10.48
N ALA A 74 -7.99 2.29 10.71
CA ALA A 74 -8.51 1.03 11.28
C ALA A 74 -9.17 1.27 12.64
N HIS A 75 -8.48 2.03 13.49
CA HIS A 75 -8.94 2.34 14.83
C HIS A 75 -10.20 3.22 14.84
N VAL A 76 -10.28 4.19 13.91
CA VAL A 76 -11.45 5.06 13.75
C VAL A 76 -12.67 4.26 13.28
N ILE A 77 -12.51 3.39 12.28
CA ILE A 77 -13.62 2.57 11.79
C ILE A 77 -14.08 1.58 12.87
N LYS A 78 -13.15 0.95 13.60
CA LYS A 78 -13.49 0.09 14.74
C LYS A 78 -14.34 0.83 15.78
N ARG A 79 -13.94 2.04 16.18
CA ARG A 79 -14.71 2.86 17.13
C ARG A 79 -16.10 3.25 16.61
N LEU A 80 -16.24 3.50 15.31
CA LEU A 80 -17.53 3.83 14.69
C LEU A 80 -18.48 2.63 14.62
N SER A 81 -17.94 1.42 14.45
CA SER A 81 -18.74 0.19 14.43
C SER A 81 -19.17 -0.28 15.83
N GLU A 82 -18.47 0.14 16.89
CA GLU A 82 -18.79 -0.19 18.28
C GLU A 82 -19.76 0.81 18.94
N ALA A 83 -20.14 1.90 18.24
CA ALA A 83 -21.04 2.96 18.71
C ALA A 83 -22.45 2.83 18.10
#